data_AF-A0A7D4AWG2-F1
#
_entry.id   AF-A0A7D4AWG2-F1
#
_cell.length_a   1.000
_cell.length_b   1.000
_cell.length_c   1.000
_cell.angle_alpha   90.00
_cell.angle_beta   90.00
_cell.angle_gamma   90.00
#
_symmetry.space_group_name_H-M   'P 1'
#
loop_
_entity.id
_entity.type
_entity.pdbx_description
1 polymer ?
#
loop_
_entity_poly.entity_id
_entity_poly.type
_entity_poly.pdbx_seq_one_letter_code
_entity_poly.pdbx_strand_id
1 'polypeptide(L)'
;MRQLLLRLRPADASQQLFLGFVALLLLGGVLAAGLRQPALLVPALAVPALVLALTRWQWLYYGLFLTLAFSHEISLPGGLKMDVPSEPLMLALLGCVPLALLLGPGGLRQLAPREWRHPLLVLPLMLLAWATLDTFFSVDKLKSVKYLLAKCWYLAPFLLGSLLVLRRPADFWRLAACYVGGAVVSLLWVLPRQASVGFSFAKINWPIQPFYTNHVIYATTLALLLPFAGGWRRRPPRRAGGGGGWGPGCCCCLG
;
A
#
# COMPACT_ATOMS: atom_id res chain seq x y z
N MET A 1 -16.25 39.69 -25.28
CA MET A 1 -16.63 38.39 -24.65
C MET A 1 -15.78 37.19 -25.09
N ARG A 2 -15.48 36.99 -26.39
CA ARG A 2 -14.65 35.85 -26.86
C ARG A 2 -13.21 35.78 -26.28
N GLN A 3 -12.58 36.92 -26.00
CA GLN A 3 -11.22 36.94 -25.44
C GLN A 3 -11.14 36.58 -23.95
N LEU A 4 -12.21 36.79 -23.18
CA LEU A 4 -12.32 36.33 -21.78
C LEU A 4 -12.50 34.81 -21.70
N LEU A 5 -13.26 34.22 -22.64
CA LEU A 5 -13.44 32.78 -22.76
C LEU A 5 -12.15 32.05 -23.17
N LEU A 6 -11.28 32.70 -23.96
CA LEU A 6 -9.98 32.12 -24.35
C LEU A 6 -8.95 32.16 -23.22
N ARG A 7 -9.04 33.12 -22.28
CA ARG A 7 -8.21 33.17 -21.07
C ARG A 7 -8.59 32.12 -20.01
N LEU A 8 -9.84 31.67 -20.03
CA LEU A 8 -10.34 30.59 -19.16
C LEU A 8 -10.11 29.20 -19.75
N ARG A 9 -9.57 29.10 -20.97
CA ARG A 9 -9.27 27.83 -21.61
C ARG A 9 -8.00 27.26 -20.95
N PRO A 10 -8.10 26.17 -20.16
CA PRO A 10 -6.93 25.57 -19.54
C PRO A 10 -5.92 25.14 -20.61
N ALA A 11 -4.72 25.73 -20.55
CA ALA A 11 -3.67 25.54 -21.54
C ALA A 11 -2.95 24.20 -21.35
N ASP A 12 -2.96 23.66 -20.12
CA ASP A 12 -2.26 22.43 -19.75
C ASP A 12 -3.22 21.25 -19.54
N ALA A 13 -2.79 20.06 -19.97
CA ALA A 13 -3.55 18.80 -19.82
C ALA A 13 -3.87 18.48 -18.33
N SER A 14 -3.00 18.90 -17.41
CA SER A 14 -3.22 18.77 -15.97
C SER A 14 -4.36 19.65 -15.46
N GLN A 15 -4.49 20.87 -15.99
CA GLN A 15 -5.58 21.78 -15.66
C GLN A 15 -6.91 21.30 -16.25
N GLN A 16 -6.89 20.68 -17.44
CA GLN A 16 -8.08 20.08 -18.05
C GLN A 16 -8.59 18.87 -17.26
N LEU A 17 -7.69 17.99 -16.79
CA LEU A 17 -8.04 16.87 -15.92
C LEU A 17 -8.57 17.35 -14.56
N PHE A 18 -7.96 18.39 -13.98
CA PHE A 18 -8.42 18.99 -12.73
C PHE A 18 -9.80 19.64 -12.88
N LEU A 19 -10.04 20.38 -13.98
CA LEU A 19 -11.33 21.02 -14.24
C LEU A 19 -12.43 19.98 -14.53
N GLY A 20 -12.10 18.92 -15.27
CA GLY A 20 -13.00 17.79 -15.49
C GLY A 20 -13.34 17.04 -14.20
N PHE A 21 -12.36 16.88 -13.30
CA PHE A 21 -12.56 16.32 -11.96
C PHE A 21 -13.49 17.17 -11.10
N VAL A 22 -13.24 18.48 -11.02
CA VAL A 22 -14.08 19.41 -10.27
C VAL A 22 -15.50 19.45 -10.84
N ALA A 23 -15.65 19.46 -12.17
CA ALA A 23 -16.95 19.40 -12.82
C ALA A 23 -17.68 18.09 -12.50
N LEU A 24 -17.01 16.93 -12.55
CA LEU A 24 -17.60 15.63 -12.22
C LEU A 24 -18.06 15.54 -10.75
N LEU A 25 -17.26 16.07 -9.82
CA LEU A 25 -17.61 16.14 -8.39
C LEU A 25 -18.82 17.04 -8.14
N LEU A 26 -18.85 18.22 -8.77
CA LEU A 26 -19.96 19.16 -8.64
C LEU A 26 -21.24 18.59 -9.27
N LEU A 27 -21.14 17.97 -10.45
CA LEU A 27 -22.28 17.36 -11.14
C LEU A 27 -22.82 16.15 -10.35
N GLY A 28 -21.93 15.31 -9.82
CA GLY A 28 -22.29 14.20 -8.94
C GLY A 28 -22.94 14.65 -7.63
N GLY A 29 -22.43 15.74 -7.03
CA GLY A 29 -23.00 16.35 -5.83
C GLY A 29 -24.40 16.95 -6.07
N VAL A 30 -24.59 17.66 -7.18
CA VAL A 30 -25.89 18.23 -7.57
C VAL A 30 -26.92 17.13 -7.86
N LEU A 31 -26.52 16.08 -8.58
CA LEU A 31 -27.41 14.95 -8.88
C LEU A 31 -27.78 14.14 -7.63
N ALA A 32 -26.83 13.91 -6.72
CA ALA A 32 -27.11 13.23 -5.45
C ALA A 32 -28.02 14.04 -4.52
N ALA A 33 -27.85 15.36 -4.49
CA ALA A 33 -28.74 16.27 -3.74
C ALA A 33 -30.16 16.32 -4.36
N GLY A 34 -30.25 16.34 -5.69
CA GLY A 34 -31.53 16.36 -6.41
C GLY A 34 -32.34 15.07 -6.30
N LEU A 35 -31.67 13.91 -6.31
CA LEU A 35 -32.33 12.60 -6.26
C LEU A 35 -32.48 12.04 -4.84
N ARG A 36 -31.96 12.72 -3.80
CA ARG A 36 -31.90 12.26 -2.39
C ARG A 36 -31.32 10.85 -2.22
N GLN A 37 -30.54 10.37 -3.19
CA GLN A 37 -29.89 9.06 -3.16
C GLN A 37 -28.39 9.27 -2.95
N PRO A 38 -27.86 9.09 -1.72
CA PRO A 38 -26.44 9.28 -1.43
C PRO A 38 -25.55 8.29 -2.18
N ALA A 39 -26.11 7.18 -2.67
CA ALA A 39 -25.40 6.19 -3.49
C ALA A 39 -24.84 6.77 -4.80
N LEU A 40 -25.41 7.85 -5.33
CA LEU A 40 -24.93 8.48 -6.57
C LEU A 40 -23.61 9.26 -6.39
N LEU A 41 -23.21 9.56 -5.14
CA LEU A 41 -21.89 10.11 -4.83
C LEU A 41 -20.78 9.06 -4.97
N VAL A 42 -21.11 7.77 -4.85
CA VAL A 42 -20.15 6.66 -4.92
C VAL A 42 -19.40 6.65 -6.25
N PRO A 43 -20.05 6.64 -7.44
CA PRO A 43 -19.33 6.72 -8.71
C PRO A 43 -18.57 8.05 -8.88
N ALA A 44 -19.13 9.16 -8.40
CA ALA A 44 -18.48 10.47 -8.48
C ALA A 44 -17.18 10.57 -7.66
N LEU A 45 -17.07 9.83 -6.56
CA LEU A 45 -15.85 9.69 -5.76
C LEU A 45 -14.96 8.52 -6.22
N ALA A 46 -15.56 7.43 -6.72
CA ALA A 46 -14.84 6.24 -7.14
C ALA A 46 -14.02 6.47 -8.41
N VAL A 47 -14.54 7.23 -9.38
CA VAL A 47 -13.79 7.57 -10.61
C VAL A 47 -12.49 8.32 -10.30
N PRO A 48 -12.49 9.42 -9.53
CA PRO A 48 -11.25 10.11 -9.19
C PRO A 48 -10.37 9.32 -8.23
N ALA A 49 -10.94 8.56 -7.29
CA ALA A 49 -10.15 7.65 -6.47
C ALA A 49 -9.42 6.62 -7.33
N LEU A 50 -10.08 6.09 -8.37
CA LEU A 50 -9.49 5.15 -9.33
C LEU A 50 -8.43 5.83 -10.21
N VAL A 51 -8.69 7.04 -10.71
CA VAL A 51 -7.70 7.80 -11.49
C VAL A 51 -6.46 8.13 -10.64
N LEU A 52 -6.65 8.55 -9.39
CA LEU A 52 -5.56 8.78 -8.44
C LEU A 52 -4.83 7.48 -8.10
N ALA A 53 -5.56 6.38 -7.90
CA ALA A 53 -4.99 5.06 -7.68
C ALA A 53 -4.09 4.63 -8.83
N LEU A 54 -4.55 4.83 -10.07
CA LEU A 54 -3.81 4.44 -11.28
C LEU A 54 -2.61 5.37 -11.56
N THR A 55 -2.80 6.68 -11.41
CA THR A 55 -1.75 7.68 -11.71
C THR A 55 -0.69 7.77 -10.61
N ARG A 56 -1.10 7.53 -9.36
CA ARG A 56 -0.30 7.73 -8.14
C ARG A 56 -0.35 6.53 -7.20
N TRP A 57 -0.31 5.32 -7.76
CA TRP A 57 -0.33 4.05 -7.00
C TRP A 57 0.74 3.94 -5.91
N GLN A 58 1.86 4.65 -6.04
CA GLN A 58 2.92 4.74 -5.02
C GLN A 58 2.38 5.27 -3.68
N TRP A 59 1.45 6.24 -3.71
CA TRP A 59 0.83 6.78 -2.49
C TRP A 59 -0.08 5.78 -1.81
N LEU A 60 -0.82 4.96 -2.59
CA LEU A 60 -1.57 3.84 -2.04
C LEU A 60 -0.66 2.80 -1.40
N TYR A 61 0.51 2.56 -2.00
CA TYR A 61 1.50 1.65 -1.47
C TYR A 61 2.11 2.17 -0.15
N TYR A 62 2.47 3.45 -0.05
CA TYR A 62 2.88 4.04 1.24
C TYR A 62 1.74 4.04 2.28
N GLY A 63 0.51 4.30 1.84
CA GLY A 63 -0.69 4.23 2.66
C GLY A 63 -0.94 2.82 3.20
N LEU A 64 -0.75 1.77 2.39
CA LEU A 64 -0.81 0.38 2.84
C LEU A 64 0.13 0.18 4.02
N PHE A 65 1.43 0.49 3.88
CA PHE A 65 2.40 0.32 4.96
C PHE A 65 2.12 1.14 6.21
N LEU A 66 1.60 2.36 6.05
CA LEU A 66 1.17 3.20 7.17
C LEU A 66 -0.02 2.59 7.93
N THR A 67 -0.95 1.99 7.19
CA THR A 67 -2.20 1.44 7.75
C THR A 67 -2.09 0.00 8.25
N LEU A 68 -0.98 -0.70 7.98
CA LEU A 68 -0.78 -2.10 8.42
C LEU A 68 -0.96 -2.27 9.94
N ALA A 69 -0.49 -1.29 10.73
CA ALA A 69 -0.62 -1.32 12.19
C ALA A 69 -2.07 -1.18 12.69
N PHE A 70 -2.99 -0.76 11.83
CA PHE A 70 -4.41 -0.55 12.14
C PHE A 70 -5.31 -1.57 11.45
N SER A 71 -4.73 -2.63 10.89
CA SER A 71 -5.49 -3.66 10.20
C SER A 71 -6.29 -4.50 11.20
N HIS A 72 -7.61 -4.52 11.02
CA HIS A 72 -8.54 -5.23 11.87
C HIS A 72 -9.42 -6.16 11.04
N GLU A 73 -9.51 -7.41 11.47
CA GLU A 73 -10.37 -8.42 10.85
C GLU A 73 -11.84 -8.09 11.17
N ILE A 74 -12.62 -7.79 10.13
CA ILE A 74 -14.07 -7.63 10.24
C ILE A 74 -14.78 -8.80 9.56
N SER A 75 -15.85 -9.28 10.18
CA SER A 75 -16.74 -10.29 9.59
C SER A 75 -17.77 -9.60 8.69
N LEU A 76 -17.72 -9.89 7.39
CA LEU A 76 -18.73 -9.47 6.43
C LEU A 76 -19.96 -10.39 6.47
N PRO A 77 -21.14 -9.88 6.06
CA PRO A 77 -22.32 -10.72 5.87
C PRO A 77 -22.02 -11.86 4.89
N GLY A 78 -22.32 -13.10 5.29
CA GLY A 78 -21.97 -14.31 4.54
C GLY A 78 -20.76 -15.10 5.06
N GLY A 79 -20.23 -14.76 6.24
CA GLY A 79 -19.18 -15.52 6.91
C GLY A 79 -17.77 -15.32 6.33
N LEU A 80 -17.62 -14.36 5.41
CA LEU A 80 -16.31 -13.92 4.92
C LEU A 80 -15.68 -12.99 5.94
N LYS A 81 -14.39 -13.17 6.19
CA LYS A 81 -13.58 -12.30 7.03
C LYS A 81 -12.66 -11.49 6.12
N MET A 82 -12.55 -10.20 6.39
CA MET A 82 -11.71 -9.30 5.61
C MET A 82 -10.94 -8.37 6.54
N ASP A 83 -9.67 -8.14 6.23
CA ASP A 83 -8.77 -7.31 7.03
C ASP A 83 -8.82 -5.86 6.52
N VAL A 84 -9.57 -5.00 7.21
CA VAL A 84 -9.73 -3.59 6.83
C VAL A 84 -8.78 -2.72 7.66
N PRO A 85 -8.05 -1.75 7.06
CA PRO A 85 -8.12 -1.28 5.66
C PRO A 85 -7.10 -1.94 4.71
N SER A 86 -6.27 -2.88 5.19
CA SER A 86 -5.16 -3.41 4.40
C SER A 86 -5.60 -4.18 3.16
N GLU A 87 -6.63 -5.01 3.28
CA GLU A 87 -7.07 -5.90 2.21
C GLU A 87 -7.74 -5.15 1.04
N PRO A 88 -8.62 -4.16 1.26
CA PRO A 88 -9.07 -3.27 0.19
C PRO A 88 -7.91 -2.56 -0.52
N LEU A 89 -6.89 -2.09 0.22
CA LEU A 89 -5.70 -1.45 -0.36
C LEU A 89 -4.85 -2.43 -1.18
N MET A 90 -4.68 -3.67 -0.69
CA MET A 90 -3.99 -4.73 -1.42
C MET A 90 -4.69 -5.10 -2.72
N LEU A 91 -6.03 -5.18 -2.72
CA LEU A 91 -6.83 -5.41 -3.92
C LEU A 91 -6.68 -4.26 -4.93
N ALA A 92 -6.70 -3.02 -4.47
CA ALA A 92 -6.46 -1.86 -5.33
C ALA A 92 -5.05 -1.93 -5.96
N LEU A 93 -4.04 -2.26 -5.17
CA LEU A 93 -2.66 -2.40 -5.64
C LEU A 93 -2.45 -3.63 -6.53
N LEU A 94 -3.21 -4.71 -6.35
CA LEU A 94 -3.19 -5.88 -7.24
C LEU A 94 -3.54 -5.49 -8.68
N GLY A 95 -4.48 -4.55 -8.87
CA GLY A 95 -4.76 -4.01 -10.20
C GLY A 95 -3.72 -2.97 -10.65
N CYS A 96 -3.38 -2.03 -9.77
CA CYS A 96 -2.54 -0.89 -10.16
C CYS A 96 -1.07 -1.28 -10.45
N VAL A 97 -0.49 -2.19 -9.67
CA VAL A 97 0.94 -2.53 -9.76
C VAL A 97 1.28 -3.25 -11.07
N PRO A 98 0.59 -4.35 -11.45
CA PRO A 98 0.81 -4.98 -12.75
C PRO A 98 0.48 -4.05 -13.92
N LEU A 99 -0.57 -3.24 -13.80
CA LEU A 99 -0.93 -2.29 -14.86
C LEU A 99 0.13 -1.21 -15.04
N ALA A 100 0.69 -0.68 -13.96
CA ALA A 100 1.82 0.24 -13.99
C ALA A 100 3.08 -0.40 -14.60
N LEU A 101 3.30 -1.70 -14.35
CA LEU A 101 4.41 -2.45 -14.95
C LEU A 101 4.20 -2.68 -16.46
N LEU A 102 2.96 -2.92 -16.91
CA LEU A 102 2.63 -3.19 -18.31
C LEU A 102 2.56 -1.91 -19.16
N LEU A 103 1.97 -0.83 -18.63
CA LEU A 103 1.71 0.42 -19.35
C LEU A 103 2.71 1.55 -19.04
N GLY A 104 3.53 1.40 -17.99
CA GLY A 104 4.48 2.44 -17.58
C GLY A 104 5.61 2.67 -18.60
N PRO A 105 6.25 3.85 -18.60
CA PRO A 105 7.39 4.13 -19.46
C PRO A 105 8.52 3.15 -19.17
N GLY A 106 8.79 2.23 -20.11
CA GLY A 106 9.74 1.13 -19.97
C GLY A 106 9.12 -0.27 -19.80
N GLY A 107 7.81 -0.39 -19.55
CA GLY A 107 7.08 -1.65 -19.47
C GLY A 107 7.77 -2.72 -18.60
N LEU A 108 7.73 -3.98 -19.06
CA LEU A 108 8.47 -5.09 -18.44
C LEU A 108 10.00 -4.90 -18.43
N ARG A 109 10.55 -3.99 -19.25
CA ARG A 109 11.98 -3.65 -19.26
C ARG A 109 12.40 -2.73 -18.11
N GLN A 110 11.44 -2.21 -17.32
CA GLN A 110 11.76 -1.57 -16.04
C GLN A 110 12.43 -2.55 -15.08
N LEU A 111 12.17 -3.85 -15.24
CA LEU A 111 12.81 -4.89 -14.46
C LEU A 111 14.04 -5.41 -15.21
N ALA A 112 15.20 -5.36 -14.57
CA ALA A 112 16.41 -5.91 -15.15
C ALA A 112 16.28 -7.44 -15.28
N PRO A 113 16.85 -8.08 -16.32
CA PRO A 113 16.81 -9.54 -16.46
C PRO A 113 17.37 -10.29 -15.24
N ARG A 114 18.26 -9.64 -14.47
CA ARG A 114 18.80 -10.15 -13.21
C ARG A 114 17.75 -10.22 -12.10
N GLU A 115 16.84 -9.25 -12.04
CA GLU A 115 15.76 -9.18 -11.02
C GLU A 115 14.76 -10.32 -11.22
N TRP A 116 14.45 -10.68 -12.47
CA TRP A 116 13.56 -11.80 -12.81
C TRP A 116 14.09 -13.18 -12.39
N ARG A 117 15.42 -13.33 -12.30
CA ARG A 117 16.07 -14.58 -11.88
C ARG A 117 16.36 -14.62 -10.38
N HIS A 118 16.03 -13.57 -9.64
CA HIS A 118 16.33 -13.50 -8.22
C HIS A 118 15.46 -14.52 -7.45
N PRO A 119 16.03 -15.32 -6.53
CA PRO A 119 15.28 -16.36 -5.82
C PRO A 119 14.09 -15.81 -5.02
N LEU A 120 14.20 -14.57 -4.52
CA LEU A 120 13.09 -13.89 -3.82
C LEU A 120 11.85 -13.67 -4.72
N LEU A 121 12.02 -13.61 -6.04
CA LEU A 121 10.91 -13.49 -6.99
C LEU A 121 10.50 -14.86 -7.54
N VAL A 122 11.48 -15.72 -7.85
CA VAL A 122 11.23 -17.04 -8.44
C VAL A 122 10.53 -17.98 -7.47
N LEU A 123 10.96 -18.04 -6.20
CA LEU A 123 10.42 -19.01 -5.23
C LEU A 123 8.92 -18.78 -4.95
N PRO A 124 8.45 -17.55 -4.67
CA PRO A 124 7.03 -17.33 -4.45
C PRO A 124 6.19 -17.57 -5.71
N LEU A 125 6.69 -17.23 -6.89
CA LEU A 125 6.00 -17.51 -8.15
C LEU A 125 5.93 -19.01 -8.45
N MET A 126 6.99 -19.75 -8.15
CA MET A 126 7.00 -21.21 -8.25
C MET A 126 5.99 -21.83 -7.28
N LEU A 127 5.93 -21.34 -6.04
CA LEU A 127 4.95 -21.79 -5.04
C LEU A 127 3.51 -21.47 -5.49
N LEU A 128 3.29 -20.31 -6.12
CA LEU A 128 1.98 -19.94 -6.67
C LEU A 128 1.61 -20.82 -7.87
N ALA A 129 2.56 -21.12 -8.76
CA ALA A 129 2.36 -22.05 -9.86
C ALA A 129 2.03 -23.47 -9.35
N TRP A 130 2.75 -23.92 -8.33
CA TRP A 130 2.47 -25.20 -7.66
C TRP A 130 1.07 -25.23 -7.05
N ALA A 131 0.68 -24.20 -6.30
CA ALA A 131 -0.68 -24.09 -5.75
C ALA A 131 -1.77 -24.05 -6.83
N THR A 132 -1.44 -23.54 -8.02
CA THR A 132 -2.34 -23.55 -9.18
C THR A 132 -2.55 -24.98 -9.70
N LEU A 133 -1.48 -25.77 -9.77
CA LEU A 133 -1.56 -27.19 -10.11
C LEU A 133 -2.39 -27.97 -9.09
N ASP A 134 -2.13 -27.79 -7.79
CA ASP A 134 -2.87 -28.46 -6.71
C ASP A 134 -4.37 -28.16 -6.76
N THR A 135 -4.74 -26.95 -7.18
CA THR A 135 -6.15 -26.54 -7.29
C THR A 135 -6.92 -27.31 -8.36
N PHE A 136 -6.27 -27.77 -9.43
CA PHE A 136 -6.93 -28.60 -10.44
C PHE A 136 -7.34 -29.98 -9.91
N PHE A 137 -6.57 -30.53 -8.96
CA PHE A 137 -6.81 -31.84 -8.35
C PHE A 137 -7.62 -31.76 -7.05
N SER A 138 -7.96 -30.56 -6.59
CA SER A 138 -8.68 -30.36 -5.33
C SER A 138 -10.16 -30.75 -5.42
N VAL A 139 -10.66 -31.42 -4.37
CA VAL A 139 -12.08 -31.78 -4.21
C VAL A 139 -12.95 -30.52 -4.08
N ASP A 140 -12.57 -29.61 -3.17
CA ASP A 140 -13.28 -28.34 -2.94
C ASP A 140 -12.69 -27.20 -3.81
N LYS A 141 -12.95 -27.23 -5.12
CA LYS A 141 -12.38 -26.25 -6.07
C LYS A 141 -12.63 -24.79 -5.67
N LEU A 142 -13.82 -24.47 -5.14
CA LEU A 142 -14.18 -23.10 -4.76
C LEU A 142 -13.27 -22.55 -3.64
N LYS A 143 -12.92 -23.37 -2.64
CA LYS A 143 -12.04 -22.96 -1.55
C LYS A 143 -10.61 -22.74 -2.05
N SER A 144 -10.14 -23.62 -2.93
CA SER A 144 -8.80 -23.56 -3.52
C SER A 144 -8.63 -22.34 -4.44
N VAL A 145 -9.64 -21.99 -5.23
CA VAL A 145 -9.64 -20.76 -6.03
C VAL A 145 -9.61 -19.50 -5.14
N LYS A 146 -10.39 -19.48 -4.05
CA LYS A 146 -10.33 -18.37 -3.08
C LYS A 146 -8.95 -18.24 -2.45
N TYR A 147 -8.32 -19.37 -2.10
CA TYR A 147 -6.95 -19.41 -1.58
C TYR A 147 -5.93 -18.85 -2.59
N LEU A 148 -6.00 -19.25 -3.86
CA LEU A 148 -5.13 -18.74 -4.92
C LEU A 148 -5.29 -17.23 -5.12
N LEU A 149 -6.53 -16.75 -5.21
CA LEU A 149 -6.84 -15.33 -5.32
C LEU A 149 -6.25 -14.54 -4.16
N ALA A 150 -6.39 -15.07 -2.94
CA ALA A 150 -5.79 -14.47 -1.77
C ALA A 150 -4.27 -14.32 -1.92
N LYS A 151 -3.57 -15.40 -2.30
CA LYS A 151 -2.12 -15.33 -2.53
C LYS A 151 -1.71 -14.30 -3.58
N CYS A 152 -2.51 -14.13 -4.64
CA CYS A 152 -2.22 -13.14 -5.68
C CYS A 152 -2.26 -11.69 -5.16
N TRP A 153 -3.30 -11.30 -4.40
CA TRP A 153 -3.38 -9.93 -3.88
C TRP A 153 -2.41 -9.66 -2.72
N TYR A 154 -1.83 -10.67 -2.10
CA TYR A 154 -0.67 -10.49 -1.21
C TYR A 154 0.63 -10.36 -2.02
N LEU A 155 0.84 -11.22 -3.01
CA LEU A 155 2.11 -11.28 -3.73
C LEU A 155 2.32 -10.06 -4.63
N ALA A 156 1.29 -9.58 -5.33
CA ALA A 156 1.42 -8.43 -6.22
C ALA A 156 1.92 -7.15 -5.52
N PRO A 157 1.26 -6.62 -4.47
CA PRO A 157 1.75 -5.43 -3.78
C PRO A 157 3.08 -5.68 -3.06
N PHE A 158 3.21 -6.77 -2.29
CA PHE A 158 4.39 -6.96 -1.44
C PHE A 158 5.64 -7.43 -2.19
N LEU A 159 5.50 -8.16 -3.31
CA LEU A 159 6.65 -8.57 -4.11
C LEU A 159 6.90 -7.58 -5.25
N LEU A 160 5.94 -7.42 -6.17
CA LEU A 160 6.12 -6.59 -7.37
C LEU A 160 6.11 -5.09 -7.01
N GLY A 161 5.21 -4.66 -6.13
CA GLY A 161 5.13 -3.27 -5.69
C GLY A 161 6.42 -2.83 -5.00
N SER A 162 6.96 -3.67 -4.10
CA SER A 162 8.26 -3.43 -3.47
C SER A 162 9.39 -3.33 -4.48
N LEU A 163 9.45 -4.23 -5.47
CA LEU A 163 10.49 -4.22 -6.49
C LEU A 163 10.45 -2.97 -7.37
N LEU A 164 9.26 -2.42 -7.60
CA LEU A 164 9.08 -1.19 -8.39
C LEU A 164 9.37 0.08 -7.59
N VAL A 165 9.03 0.12 -6.30
CA VAL A 165 9.23 1.30 -5.44
C VAL A 165 10.65 1.37 -4.86
N LEU A 166 11.24 0.25 -4.43
CA LEU A 166 12.55 0.21 -3.76
C LEU A 166 13.70 0.15 -4.78
N ARG A 167 13.85 1.21 -5.57
CA ARG A 167 14.98 1.33 -6.52
C ARG A 167 16.22 1.96 -5.89
N ARG A 168 16.04 2.78 -4.86
CA ARG A 168 17.13 3.46 -4.15
C ARG A 168 17.07 3.13 -2.66
N PRO A 169 18.23 3.13 -1.96
CA PRO A 169 18.24 2.92 -0.51
C PRO A 169 17.38 3.96 0.22
N ALA A 170 17.26 5.19 -0.31
CA ALA A 170 16.39 6.21 0.25
C ALA A 170 14.90 5.82 0.26
N ASP A 171 14.43 5.09 -0.76
CA ASP A 171 13.02 4.71 -0.89
C ASP A 171 12.62 3.63 0.12
N PHE A 172 13.53 2.68 0.39
CA PHE A 172 13.36 1.73 1.49
C PHE A 172 13.10 2.43 2.82
N TRP A 173 13.86 3.50 3.10
CA TRP A 173 13.74 4.22 4.35
C TRP A 173 12.51 5.13 4.44
N ARG A 174 12.01 5.61 3.30
CA ARG A 174 10.69 6.27 3.25
C ARG A 174 9.59 5.28 3.60
N LEU A 175 9.62 4.09 3.02
CA LEU A 175 8.65 3.03 3.31
C LEU A 175 8.73 2.58 4.78
N ALA A 176 9.94 2.36 5.29
CA ALA A 176 10.19 2.02 6.68
C ALA A 176 9.64 3.11 7.62
N ALA A 177 9.84 4.39 7.29
CA ALA A 177 9.28 5.49 8.08
C ALA A 177 7.75 5.49 8.08
N CYS A 178 7.08 5.16 6.96
CA CYS A 178 5.63 5.00 6.94
C CYS A 178 5.15 3.88 7.88
N TYR A 179 5.80 2.72 7.82
CA TYR A 179 5.46 1.59 8.69
C TYR A 179 5.71 1.89 10.17
N VAL A 180 6.90 2.41 10.50
CA VAL A 180 7.26 2.82 11.86
C VAL A 180 6.30 3.89 12.36
N GLY A 181 5.94 4.87 11.52
CA GLY A 181 4.98 5.91 11.86
C GLY A 181 3.62 5.32 12.27
N GLY A 182 3.09 4.38 11.50
CA GLY A 182 1.83 3.70 11.83
C GLY A 182 1.90 2.93 13.15
N ALA A 183 2.97 2.15 13.34
CA ALA A 183 3.17 1.37 14.56
C ALA A 183 3.43 2.24 15.81
N VAL A 184 4.11 3.38 15.67
CA VAL A 184 4.30 4.33 16.78
C VAL A 184 2.97 4.96 17.18
N VAL A 185 2.14 5.35 16.20
CA VAL A 185 0.82 5.92 16.50
C VAL A 185 -0.06 4.90 17.23
N SER A 186 -0.07 3.63 16.80
CA SER A 186 -0.81 2.59 17.53
C SER A 186 -0.23 2.37 18.93
N LEU A 187 1.09 2.40 19.09
CA LEU A 187 1.76 2.25 20.38
C LEU A 187 1.43 3.39 21.36
N LEU A 188 1.36 4.64 20.88
CA LEU A 188 0.97 5.80 21.70
C LEU A 188 -0.44 5.67 22.30
N TRP A 189 -1.32 4.93 21.63
CA TRP A 189 -2.65 4.60 22.14
C TRP A 189 -2.64 3.44 23.13
N VAL A 190 -1.89 2.38 22.83
CA VAL A 190 -1.88 1.14 23.63
C VAL A 190 -1.11 1.32 24.93
N LEU A 191 0.02 2.04 24.93
CA LEU A 191 0.90 2.15 26.10
C LEU A 191 0.20 2.70 27.35
N PRO A 192 -0.55 3.83 27.32
CA PRO A 192 -1.23 4.34 28.50
C PRO A 192 -2.26 3.36 29.07
N ARG A 193 -2.96 2.63 28.20
CA ARG A 193 -3.96 1.62 28.57
C ARG A 193 -3.32 0.36 29.14
N GLN A 194 -2.15 -0.01 28.60
CA GLN A 194 -1.40 -1.14 29.12
C GLN A 194 -0.79 -0.81 30.49
N ALA A 195 -0.38 0.45 30.71
CA ALA A 195 0.08 0.94 32.00
C ALA A 195 -1.05 0.95 33.05
N SER A 196 -2.29 1.29 32.68
CA SER A 196 -3.42 1.28 33.62
C SER A 196 -3.81 -0.12 34.13
N VAL A 197 -3.45 -1.17 33.40
CA VAL A 197 -3.62 -2.57 33.83
C VAL A 197 -2.33 -3.17 34.42
N GLY A 198 -1.33 -2.34 34.73
CA GLY A 198 -0.07 -2.76 35.34
C GLY A 198 0.77 -3.67 34.43
N PHE A 199 0.68 -3.51 33.11
CA PHE A 199 1.35 -4.37 32.13
C PHE A 199 1.04 -5.88 32.26
N SER A 200 -0.14 -6.21 32.78
CA SER A 200 -0.58 -7.60 32.93
C SER A 200 -0.75 -8.29 31.58
N PHE A 201 -0.02 -9.39 31.37
CA PHE A 201 -0.17 -10.25 30.18
C PHE A 201 -1.58 -10.83 30.05
N ALA A 202 -2.23 -11.18 31.16
CA ALA A 202 -3.59 -11.73 31.12
C ALA A 202 -4.63 -10.70 30.62
N LYS A 203 -4.36 -9.41 30.80
CA LYS A 203 -5.29 -8.32 30.47
C LYS A 203 -4.95 -7.60 29.16
N ILE A 204 -3.86 -7.96 28.48
CA ILE A 204 -3.32 -7.21 27.33
C ILE A 204 -4.27 -7.10 26.14
N ASN A 205 -5.22 -8.03 25.97
CA ASN A 205 -6.18 -7.97 24.88
C ASN A 205 -7.15 -6.78 24.97
N TRP A 206 -7.38 -6.23 26.18
CA TRP A 206 -8.25 -5.07 26.34
C TRP A 206 -7.56 -3.75 25.94
N PRO A 207 -6.32 -3.44 26.41
CA PRO A 207 -5.58 -2.24 26.01
C PRO A 207 -5.32 -2.08 24.50
N ILE A 208 -5.14 -3.20 23.78
CA ILE A 208 -4.76 -3.18 22.36
C ILE A 208 -5.93 -2.87 21.41
N GLN A 209 -7.16 -2.95 21.90
CA GLN A 209 -8.36 -2.61 21.14
C GLN A 209 -8.50 -1.08 20.99
N PRO A 210 -9.01 -0.57 19.86
CA PRO A 210 -9.68 -1.28 18.78
C PRO A 210 -8.76 -1.73 17.63
N PHE A 211 -7.44 -1.51 17.72
CA PHE A 211 -6.54 -1.67 16.58
C PHE A 211 -6.10 -3.10 16.33
N TYR A 212 -5.98 -3.91 17.37
CA TYR A 212 -5.51 -5.29 17.25
C TYR A 212 -6.54 -6.27 17.82
N THR A 213 -6.90 -7.28 17.04
CA THR A 213 -7.81 -8.35 17.47
C THR A 213 -7.20 -9.20 18.59
N ASN A 214 -5.89 -9.43 18.53
CA ASN A 214 -5.16 -10.29 19.46
C ASN A 214 -3.76 -9.72 19.72
N HIS A 215 -3.27 -9.91 20.95
CA HIS A 215 -1.91 -9.58 21.36
C HIS A 215 -0.81 -10.22 20.51
N VAL A 216 -1.07 -11.35 19.84
CA VAL A 216 -0.12 -11.95 18.89
C VAL A 216 0.13 -11.03 17.70
N ILE A 217 -0.93 -10.43 17.12
CA ILE A 217 -0.81 -9.51 15.98
C ILE A 217 -0.10 -8.23 16.42
N TYR A 218 -0.45 -7.72 17.61
CA TYR A 218 0.22 -6.59 18.22
C TYR A 218 1.73 -6.85 18.40
N ALA A 219 2.10 -7.97 19.03
CA ALA A 219 3.49 -8.36 19.25
C ALA A 219 4.24 -8.54 17.92
N THR A 220 3.60 -9.15 16.92
CA THR A 220 4.18 -9.34 15.58
C THR A 220 4.44 -8.01 14.89
N THR A 221 3.49 -7.06 14.98
CA THR A 221 3.65 -5.71 14.41
C THR A 221 4.83 -4.98 15.05
N LEU A 222 4.99 -5.07 16.37
CA LEU A 222 6.15 -4.47 17.05
C LEU A 222 7.46 -5.20 16.76
N ALA A 223 7.44 -6.54 16.67
CA ALA A 223 8.64 -7.33 16.37
C ALA A 223 9.22 -7.00 14.99
N LEU A 224 8.37 -6.68 14.02
CA LEU A 224 8.79 -6.22 12.69
C LEU A 224 9.52 -4.87 12.72
N LEU A 225 9.48 -4.10 13.82
CA LEU A 225 10.27 -2.88 14.01
C LEU A 225 11.77 -3.16 14.27
N LEU A 226 12.11 -4.35 14.79
CA LEU A 226 13.48 -4.73 15.16
C LEU A 226 14.50 -4.63 14.02
N PRO A 227 14.26 -5.17 12.81
CA PRO A 227 15.21 -5.05 11.70
C PRO A 227 15.44 -3.58 11.29
N PHE A 228 14.44 -2.71 11.41
CA PHE A 228 14.58 -1.30 11.08
C PHE A 228 15.44 -0.54 12.10
N ALA A 229 15.30 -0.86 13.39
CA ALA A 229 16.16 -0.30 14.44
C ALA A 229 17.64 -0.70 14.23
N GLY A 230 17.89 -1.98 13.91
CA GLY A 230 19.22 -2.48 13.61
C GLY A 230 19.83 -1.84 12.35
N GLY A 231 19.04 -1.70 11.29
CA GLY A 231 19.45 -1.02 10.06
C GLY A 231 19.75 0.46 10.26
N TRP A 232 19.01 1.16 11.14
CA TRP A 232 19.19 2.58 11.38
C TRP A 232 20.56 2.85 12.01
N ARG A 233 20.95 2.00 12.96
CA ARG A 233 22.26 2.08 13.63
C ARG A 233 23.44 1.93 12.67
N ARG A 234 23.27 1.20 11.57
CA ARG A 234 24.33 0.93 10.58
C ARG A 234 24.43 1.98 9.47
N ARG A 235 23.60 3.03 9.51
CA ARG A 235 23.68 4.11 8.53
C ARG A 235 24.94 4.93 8.74
N PRO A 236 25.76 5.16 7.70
CA PRO A 236 26.83 6.14 7.81
C PRO A 236 26.21 7.51 8.12
N PRO A 237 26.81 8.30 9.03
CA PRO A 237 26.30 9.62 9.35
C PRO A 237 26.21 10.44 8.05
N ARG A 238 25.08 11.12 7.85
CA ARG A 238 24.95 12.11 6.78
C ARG A 238 26.09 13.10 6.99
N ARG A 239 27.05 13.16 6.07
CA ARG A 239 28.04 14.23 6.05
C ARG A 239 27.26 15.54 5.97
N ALA A 240 27.17 16.26 7.09
CA ALA A 240 26.72 17.64 7.11
C ALA A 240 27.64 18.43 6.18
N GLY A 241 27.06 19.32 5.38
CA GLY A 241 27.69 19.90 4.19
C GLY A 241 29.12 20.38 4.40
N GLY A 242 30.03 19.84 3.59
CA GLY A 242 31.21 20.55 3.10
C GLY A 242 30.96 20.82 1.62
N GLY A 243 30.96 22.08 1.21
CA GLY A 243 30.67 22.50 -0.14
C GLY A 243 31.65 21.94 -1.19
N GLY A 244 31.17 21.83 -2.43
CA GLY A 244 31.98 21.70 -3.63
C GLY A 244 32.40 20.28 -4.00
N GLY A 245 31.80 19.74 -5.08
CA GLY A 245 32.32 18.57 -5.78
C GLY A 245 31.31 17.45 -5.97
N TRP A 246 30.56 17.49 -7.07
CA TRP A 246 29.87 16.32 -7.59
C TRP A 246 30.91 15.31 -8.09
N GLY A 247 31.08 14.21 -7.37
CA GLY A 247 31.82 13.02 -7.82
C GLY A 247 30.93 11.78 -7.69
N PRO A 248 30.76 10.96 -8.75
CA PRO A 248 29.90 9.77 -8.70
C PRO A 248 30.67 8.64 -8.04
N GLY A 249 30.43 8.36 -6.76
CA GLY A 249 31.15 7.29 -6.08
C GLY A 249 30.65 6.99 -4.68
N CYS A 250 29.50 6.33 -4.58
CA CYS A 250 29.10 5.55 -3.40
C CYS A 250 28.12 4.43 -3.81
N CYS A 251 28.51 3.67 -4.83
CA CYS A 251 28.02 2.30 -5.05
C CYS A 251 29.06 1.36 -4.45
N CYS A 252 29.00 1.07 -3.15
CA CYS A 252 29.68 -0.08 -2.53
C CYS A 252 29.32 -0.09 -1.04
N CYS A 253 28.37 -0.95 -0.65
CA CYS A 253 28.30 -1.62 0.66
C CYS A 253 26.99 -2.41 0.70
N LEU A 254 26.94 -3.51 -0.06
CA LEU A 254 26.08 -4.68 0.13
C LEU A 254 26.55 -5.71 -0.92
N GLY A 255 27.71 -6.29 -0.63
CA GLY A 255 28.10 -7.61 -1.11
C GLY A 255 27.83 -8.61 0.00
#